data_AF-A0A9E4AQK9-F1
#
_entry.id   AF-A0A9E4AQK9-F1
#
_cell.length_a   1.000
_cell.length_b   1.000
_cell.length_c   1.000
_cell.angle_alpha   90.00
_cell.angle_beta   90.00
_cell.angle_gamma   90.00
#
_symmetry.space_group_name_H-M   'P 1'
#
loop_
_entity.id
_entity.type
_entity.pdbx_description
1 polymer ?
#
loop_
_entity_poly.entity_id
_entity_poly.type
_entity_poly.pdbx_seq_one_letter_code
_entity_poly.pdbx_strand_id
1 'polypeptide(L)'
;MWFIATEQSGIAEKTVVFGGTFDPVHQGHITAANSVSKLLGDIPVRMMLAGKPRLRDSAPVSSQHRWHMLQLACAGEVNLIPDNTEIQTDVETHTIDTVEILGGERKKPVILALGDDAVAHLRRWVRYESICDKTSIIILKRTNACLRSVYHDFELVDVPNDLWVEGGRIYVSTDPVVEISASTVRDRIRQRKSVERWIHPAVYAYIIDTHLYQT
;
A
#
# COMPACT_ATOMS: atom_id res chain seq x y z
N MET A 1 -14.57 -34.03 22.81
CA MET A 1 -14.15 -34.57 21.50
C MET A 1 -13.65 -33.38 20.70
N TRP A 2 -12.40 -33.48 20.23
CA TRP A 2 -11.48 -32.36 19.97
C TRP A 2 -11.94 -31.41 18.86
N PHE A 3 -11.92 -30.10 19.15
CA PHE A 3 -11.95 -29.06 18.12
C PHE A 3 -10.60 -29.05 17.41
N ILE A 4 -10.64 -29.22 16.10
CA ILE A 4 -9.52 -28.94 15.20
C ILE A 4 -9.38 -27.41 15.15
N ALA A 5 -8.54 -26.86 16.03
CA ALA A 5 -7.98 -25.54 15.85
C ALA A 5 -6.63 -25.74 15.14
N THR A 6 -6.64 -25.80 13.80
CA THR A 6 -5.39 -25.88 13.03
C THR A 6 -5.37 -24.79 11.96
N GLU A 7 -4.32 -23.98 12.05
CA GLU A 7 -3.76 -23.04 11.06
C GLU A 7 -4.42 -21.67 10.81
N GLN A 8 -5.71 -21.45 11.07
CA GLN A 8 -6.30 -20.12 10.80
C GLN A 8 -5.94 -19.02 11.82
N SER A 9 -5.51 -19.36 13.03
CA SER A 9 -5.22 -18.36 14.06
C SER A 9 -3.95 -17.55 13.80
N GLY A 10 -2.96 -18.11 13.07
CA GLY A 10 -1.68 -17.44 12.81
C GLY A 10 -1.74 -16.37 11.72
N ILE A 11 -2.66 -16.50 10.76
CA ILE A 11 -2.85 -15.52 9.67
C ILE A 11 -3.66 -14.32 10.16
N ALA A 12 -4.63 -14.53 11.06
CA ALA A 12 -5.44 -13.47 11.66
C ALA A 12 -4.63 -12.51 12.59
N GLU A 13 -3.36 -12.80 12.84
CA GLU A 13 -2.43 -11.96 13.61
C GLU A 13 -1.45 -11.17 12.75
N LYS A 14 -1.38 -11.45 11.44
CA LYS A 14 -0.40 -10.90 10.53
C LYS A 14 -1.05 -9.87 9.60
N THR A 15 -0.68 -8.60 9.75
CA THR A 15 -1.23 -7.53 8.92
C THR A 15 -0.18 -6.96 7.98
N VAL A 16 -0.47 -6.96 6.68
CA VAL A 16 0.35 -6.27 5.67
C VAL A 16 -0.47 -5.16 5.04
N VAL A 17 0.09 -3.96 5.00
CA VAL A 17 -0.57 -2.77 4.45
C VAL A 17 0.24 -2.24 3.28
N PHE A 18 -0.42 -2.14 2.12
CA PHE A 18 0.08 -1.39 0.97
C PHE A 18 -0.75 -0.12 0.85
N GLY A 19 -0.22 0.99 1.35
CA GLY A 19 -0.89 2.29 1.35
C GLY A 19 -0.72 3.04 0.03
N GLY A 20 -1.78 3.66 -0.47
CA GLY A 20 -1.70 4.45 -1.69
C GLY A 20 -2.87 5.40 -1.89
N THR A 21 -2.62 6.50 -2.59
CA THR A 21 -3.72 7.37 -3.03
C THR A 21 -4.62 6.68 -4.05
N PHE A 22 -4.05 5.83 -4.91
CA PHE A 22 -4.76 5.10 -5.97
C PHE A 22 -5.60 6.01 -6.88
N ASP A 23 -4.93 6.94 -7.56
CA ASP A 23 -5.58 7.98 -8.36
C ASP A 23 -5.00 8.05 -9.81
N PRO A 24 -5.30 7.05 -10.67
CA PRO A 24 -6.02 5.82 -10.35
C PRO A 24 -5.09 4.71 -9.84
N VAL A 25 -5.68 3.62 -9.32
CA VAL A 25 -4.96 2.34 -9.18
C VAL A 25 -4.52 1.84 -10.56
N HIS A 26 -3.38 1.15 -10.63
CA HIS A 26 -2.76 0.71 -11.88
C HIS A 26 -1.97 -0.57 -11.67
N GLN A 27 -1.56 -1.22 -12.76
CA GLN A 27 -0.91 -2.53 -12.75
C GLN A 27 0.37 -2.52 -11.92
N GLY A 28 1.13 -1.41 -11.90
CA GLY A 28 2.27 -1.27 -11.00
C GLY A 28 1.95 -1.43 -9.51
N HIS A 29 0.78 -0.96 -9.05
CA HIS A 29 0.35 -1.19 -7.66
C HIS A 29 -0.03 -2.65 -7.43
N ILE A 30 -0.81 -3.25 -8.34
CA ILE A 30 -1.29 -4.63 -8.24
C ILE A 30 -0.12 -5.61 -8.25
N THR A 31 0.82 -5.46 -9.20
CA THR A 31 2.01 -6.31 -9.28
C THR A 31 2.88 -6.18 -8.02
N ALA A 32 3.11 -4.96 -7.53
CA ALA A 32 3.90 -4.76 -6.32
C ALA A 32 3.26 -5.39 -5.07
N ALA A 33 1.94 -5.23 -4.90
CA ALA A 33 1.23 -5.80 -3.76
C ALA A 33 1.18 -7.35 -3.83
N ASN A 34 1.00 -7.92 -5.01
CA ASN A 34 1.07 -9.38 -5.20
C ASN A 34 2.48 -9.92 -4.94
N SER A 35 3.52 -9.21 -5.37
CA SER A 35 4.92 -9.53 -5.03
C SER A 35 5.13 -9.56 -3.52
N VAL A 36 4.63 -8.55 -2.80
CA VAL A 36 4.69 -8.51 -1.33
C VAL A 36 3.97 -9.69 -0.69
N SER A 37 2.76 -10.01 -1.17
CA SER A 37 1.99 -11.16 -0.68
C SER A 37 2.79 -12.46 -0.84
N LYS A 38 3.32 -12.70 -2.05
CA LYS A 38 4.11 -13.90 -2.37
C LYS A 38 5.39 -13.99 -1.54
N LEU A 39 6.10 -12.87 -1.37
CA LEU A 39 7.32 -12.77 -0.57
C LEU A 39 7.10 -13.21 0.88
N LEU A 40 5.89 -12.97 1.42
CA LEU A 40 5.49 -13.30 2.78
C LEU A 40 4.75 -14.65 2.90
N GLY A 41 4.75 -15.46 1.84
CA GLY A 41 4.08 -16.77 1.84
C GLY A 41 2.57 -16.67 1.66
N ASP A 42 2.14 -15.90 0.64
CA ASP A 42 0.74 -15.72 0.25
C ASP A 42 -0.15 -15.08 1.33
N ILE A 43 0.45 -14.26 2.19
CA ILE A 43 -0.30 -13.47 3.18
C ILE A 43 -1.12 -12.39 2.46
N PRO A 44 -2.42 -12.22 2.79
CA PRO A 44 -3.24 -11.16 2.19
C PRO A 44 -2.68 -9.76 2.47
N VAL A 45 -2.69 -8.91 1.45
CA VAL A 45 -2.24 -7.52 1.51
C VAL A 45 -3.45 -6.60 1.50
N ARG A 46 -3.55 -5.74 2.51
CA ARG A 46 -4.58 -4.70 2.60
C ARG A 46 -4.15 -3.52 1.74
N MET A 47 -4.84 -3.33 0.62
CA MET A 47 -4.66 -2.19 -0.28
C MET A 47 -5.37 -0.98 0.36
N MET A 48 -4.65 -0.25 1.19
CA MET A 48 -5.19 0.84 2.02
C MET A 48 -5.33 2.13 1.22
N LEU A 49 -6.57 2.53 0.96
CA LEU A 49 -6.87 3.79 0.29
C LEU A 49 -6.58 4.97 1.20
N ALA A 50 -5.60 5.79 0.81
CA ALA A 50 -5.26 6.97 1.58
C ALA A 50 -6.42 7.97 1.65
N GLY A 51 -6.67 8.49 2.86
CA GLY A 51 -7.71 9.48 3.18
C GLY A 51 -7.58 10.78 2.37
N LYS A 52 -6.74 11.70 2.89
CA LYS A 52 -6.40 12.99 2.26
C LYS A 52 -4.89 13.06 2.00
N PRO A 53 -4.42 12.84 0.75
CA PRO A 53 -3.00 12.93 0.44
C PRO A 53 -2.52 14.40 0.55
N ARG A 54 -1.68 14.69 1.55
CA ARG A 54 -1.18 16.06 1.82
C ARG A 54 -0.10 16.55 0.83
N LEU A 55 0.55 15.64 0.11
CA LEU A 55 1.78 15.90 -0.65
C LEU A 55 1.58 15.85 -2.17
N ARG A 56 0.55 16.52 -2.69
CA ARG A 56 0.31 16.58 -4.15
C ARG A 56 0.00 18.00 -4.61
N ASP A 57 0.52 18.35 -5.79
CA ASP A 57 0.29 19.65 -6.45
C ASP A 57 -1.17 19.85 -6.89
N SER A 58 -1.94 18.77 -7.01
CA SER A 58 -3.36 18.79 -7.32
C SER A 58 -4.13 17.84 -6.42
N ALA A 59 -5.32 18.26 -6.01
CA ALA A 59 -6.24 17.39 -5.28
C ALA A 59 -6.58 16.17 -6.14
N PRO A 60 -6.51 14.95 -5.58
CA PRO A 60 -6.94 13.75 -6.30
C PRO A 60 -8.45 13.81 -6.60
N VAL A 61 -8.94 12.91 -7.45
CA VAL A 61 -10.38 12.70 -7.57
C VAL A 61 -10.96 12.23 -6.23
N SER A 62 -12.28 12.35 -6.07
CA SER A 62 -12.97 12.05 -4.81
C SER A 62 -12.59 10.66 -4.27
N SER A 63 -12.57 10.52 -2.94
CA SER A 63 -12.29 9.23 -2.30
C SER A 63 -13.26 8.14 -2.77
N GLN A 64 -14.50 8.49 -3.09
CA GLN A 64 -15.50 7.57 -3.64
C GLN A 64 -15.07 7.01 -5.01
N HIS A 65 -14.59 7.85 -5.93
CA HIS A 65 -14.10 7.38 -7.22
C HIS A 65 -12.87 6.48 -7.06
N ARG A 66 -11.91 6.89 -6.22
CA ARG A 66 -10.69 6.11 -5.97
C ARG A 66 -11.00 4.77 -5.32
N TRP A 67 -11.93 4.76 -4.36
CA TRP A 67 -12.41 3.55 -3.70
C TRP A 67 -13.04 2.59 -4.69
N HIS A 68 -13.94 3.08 -5.53
CA HIS A 68 -14.58 2.24 -6.53
C HIS A 68 -13.58 1.65 -7.53
N MET A 69 -12.64 2.46 -8.02
CA MET A 69 -11.56 1.97 -8.89
C MET A 69 -10.68 0.93 -8.20
N LEU A 70 -10.39 1.11 -6.90
CA LEU A 70 -9.61 0.15 -6.13
C LEU A 70 -10.35 -1.20 -5.98
N GLN A 71 -11.65 -1.17 -5.67
CA GLN A 71 -12.47 -2.37 -5.61
C GLN A 71 -12.49 -3.12 -6.95
N LEU A 72 -12.65 -2.39 -8.06
CA LEU A 72 -12.64 -2.96 -9.41
C LEU A 72 -11.29 -3.61 -9.75
N ALA A 73 -10.17 -3.02 -9.32
CA ALA A 73 -8.84 -3.58 -9.57
C ALA A 73 -8.54 -4.82 -8.72
N CYS A 74 -9.08 -4.90 -7.50
CA CYS A 74 -8.87 -6.04 -6.61
C CYS A 74 -9.86 -7.20 -6.83
N ALA A 75 -10.95 -7.02 -7.57
CA ALA A 75 -12.03 -8.01 -7.68
C ALA A 75 -11.62 -9.40 -8.24
N GLY A 76 -10.48 -9.50 -8.94
CA GLY A 76 -9.92 -10.75 -9.46
C GLY A 76 -8.66 -11.24 -8.75
N GLU A 77 -8.24 -10.56 -7.69
CA GLU A 77 -6.96 -10.80 -7.01
C GLU A 77 -7.18 -11.61 -5.73
N VAL A 78 -6.55 -12.78 -5.62
CA VAL A 78 -6.80 -13.72 -4.49
C VAL A 78 -6.35 -13.12 -3.16
N ASN A 79 -5.21 -12.44 -3.13
CA ASN A 79 -4.56 -11.97 -1.91
C ASN A 79 -4.60 -10.45 -1.73
N LEU A 80 -5.31 -9.70 -2.57
CA LEU A 80 -5.39 -8.24 -2.45
C LEU A 80 -6.77 -7.82 -1.93
N ILE A 81 -6.79 -7.26 -0.73
CA ILE A 81 -8.02 -6.85 -0.06
C ILE A 81 -8.11 -5.32 -0.11
N PRO A 82 -9.07 -4.74 -0.84
CA PRO A 82 -9.26 -3.29 -0.85
C PRO A 82 -9.72 -2.86 0.55
N ASP A 83 -9.13 -1.78 1.07
CA ASP A 83 -9.44 -1.24 2.40
C ASP A 83 -9.67 0.27 2.36
N ASN A 84 -10.79 0.69 2.95
CA ASN A 84 -11.23 2.08 3.01
C ASN A 84 -11.21 2.67 4.43
N THR A 85 -10.55 2.02 5.39
CA THR A 85 -10.49 2.43 6.80
C THR A 85 -10.16 3.93 6.96
N GLU A 86 -9.16 4.46 6.23
CA GLU A 86 -8.77 5.88 6.34
C GLU A 86 -9.79 6.87 5.77
N ILE A 87 -10.68 6.45 4.86
CA ILE A 87 -11.71 7.35 4.29
C ILE A 87 -13.05 7.24 5.01
N GLN A 88 -13.20 6.34 5.99
CA GLN A 88 -14.40 6.22 6.82
C GLN A 88 -14.44 7.23 7.98
N THR A 89 -13.31 7.89 8.25
CA THR A 89 -13.18 8.88 9.32
C THR A 89 -13.26 10.29 8.73
N ASP A 90 -14.01 11.18 9.37
CA ASP A 90 -14.05 12.61 9.00
C ASP A 90 -12.77 13.36 9.41
N VAL A 91 -11.93 12.71 10.22
CA VAL A 91 -10.67 13.24 10.72
C VAL A 91 -9.55 12.89 9.76
N GLU A 92 -8.55 13.75 9.74
CA GLU A 92 -7.33 13.49 9.00
C GLU A 92 -6.57 12.29 9.56
N THR A 93 -6.27 11.31 8.71
CA THR A 93 -5.57 10.08 9.11
C THR A 93 -4.10 10.15 8.75
N HIS A 94 -3.24 9.86 9.71
CA HIS A 94 -1.82 9.62 9.52
C HIS A 94 -1.53 8.12 9.55
N THR A 95 -0.44 7.68 8.91
CA THR A 95 -0.03 6.27 8.88
C THR A 95 0.01 5.65 10.29
N ILE A 96 0.49 6.40 11.28
CA ILE A 96 0.53 5.93 12.67
C ILE A 96 -0.86 5.63 13.24
N ASP A 97 -1.88 6.42 12.90
CA ASP A 97 -3.26 6.20 13.36
C ASP A 97 -3.79 4.89 12.75
N THR A 98 -3.52 4.65 11.46
CA THR A 98 -3.82 3.39 10.78
C THR A 98 -3.11 2.22 11.44
N VAL A 99 -1.82 2.34 11.75
CA VAL A 99 -1.04 1.30 12.43
C VAL A 99 -1.63 0.99 13.82
N GLU A 100 -2.01 2.00 14.59
CA GLU A 100 -2.61 1.83 15.92
C GLU A 100 -3.97 1.13 15.85
N ILE A 101 -4.81 1.49 14.86
CA ILE A 101 -6.09 0.82 14.62
C ILE A 101 -5.89 -0.66 14.25
N LEU A 102 -4.92 -0.95 13.38
CA LEU A 102 -4.70 -2.31 12.87
C LEU A 102 -3.95 -3.21 13.86
N GLY A 103 -2.99 -2.68 14.60
CA GLY A 103 -2.30 -3.40 15.65
C GLY A 103 -3.23 -3.75 16.83
N GLY A 104 -4.22 -2.89 17.08
CA GLY A 104 -5.18 -3.04 18.18
C GLY A 104 -4.52 -3.10 19.56
N GLU A 105 -5.29 -3.46 20.58
CA GLU A 105 -4.79 -3.55 21.97
C GLU A 105 -3.70 -4.61 22.16
N ARG A 106 -3.67 -5.62 21.27
CA ARG A 106 -2.69 -6.72 21.32
C ARG A 106 -1.37 -6.41 20.63
N LYS A 107 -1.22 -5.20 20.07
CA LYS A 107 0.00 -4.76 19.35
C LYS A 107 0.47 -5.78 18.32
N LYS A 108 -0.46 -6.27 17.50
CA LYS A 108 -0.14 -7.25 16.46
C LYS A 108 0.89 -6.66 15.47
N PRO A 109 1.85 -7.45 14.97
CA PRO A 109 2.79 -7.00 13.96
C PRO A 109 2.09 -6.43 12.72
N VAL A 110 2.46 -5.20 12.35
CA VAL A 110 2.03 -4.55 11.12
C VAL A 110 3.25 -4.36 10.22
N ILE A 111 3.17 -4.90 9.00
CA ILE A 111 4.16 -4.66 7.96
C ILE A 111 3.63 -3.62 7.00
N LEU A 112 4.37 -2.53 6.81
CA LEU A 112 4.10 -1.53 5.78
C LEU A 112 4.90 -1.85 4.51
N ALA A 113 4.23 -2.01 3.38
CA ALA A 113 4.86 -2.09 2.07
C ALA A 113 4.92 -0.70 1.44
N LEU A 114 6.13 -0.14 1.32
CA LEU A 114 6.34 1.25 0.90
C LEU A 114 7.35 1.33 -0.25
N GLY A 115 7.14 2.29 -1.17
CA GLY A 115 8.15 2.66 -2.14
C GLY A 115 9.35 3.35 -1.49
N ASP A 116 10.53 3.20 -2.07
CA ASP A 116 11.76 3.88 -1.63
C ASP A 116 11.64 5.42 -1.60
N ASP A 117 10.82 5.98 -2.48
CA ASP A 117 10.45 7.40 -2.49
C ASP A 117 9.70 7.84 -1.23
N ALA A 118 8.73 7.03 -0.77
CA ALA A 118 8.01 7.29 0.47
C ALA A 118 8.92 7.15 1.69
N VAL A 119 9.75 6.10 1.70
CA VAL A 119 10.68 5.78 2.79
C VAL A 119 11.75 6.86 2.95
N ALA A 120 12.26 7.44 1.86
CA ALA A 120 13.20 8.56 1.91
C ALA A 120 12.65 9.80 2.65
N HIS A 121 11.33 9.91 2.78
CA HIS A 121 10.65 10.99 3.49
C HIS A 121 10.01 10.55 4.82
N LEU A 122 10.23 9.32 5.27
CA LEU A 122 9.57 8.73 6.45
C LEU A 122 9.74 9.58 7.72
N ARG A 123 10.93 10.15 7.96
CA ARG A 123 11.19 11.01 9.13
C ARG A 123 10.38 12.31 9.18
N ARG A 124 9.68 12.66 8.09
CA ARG A 124 8.76 13.81 8.03
C ARG A 124 7.33 13.42 8.39
N TRP A 125 7.05 12.13 8.58
CA TRP A 125 5.71 11.65 8.91
C TRP A 125 5.41 11.94 10.37
N VAL A 126 4.12 12.13 10.67
CA VAL A 126 3.65 12.40 12.03
C VAL A 126 3.95 11.20 12.91
N ARG A 127 4.62 11.45 14.05
CA ARG A 127 5.06 10.44 15.02
C ARG A 127 5.87 9.31 14.37
N TYR A 128 6.82 9.66 13.49
CA TYR A 128 7.59 8.64 12.75
C TYR A 128 8.34 7.67 13.68
N GLU A 129 8.82 8.12 14.85
CA GLU A 129 9.45 7.22 15.83
C GLU A 129 8.48 6.12 16.27
N SER A 130 7.21 6.47 16.51
CA SER A 130 6.17 5.48 16.84
C SER A 130 5.86 4.55 15.66
N ILE A 131 6.04 4.99 14.42
CA ILE A 131 5.94 4.11 13.25
C ILE A 131 7.10 3.11 13.25
N CYS A 132 8.32 3.55 13.55
CA CYS A 132 9.46 2.66 13.69
C CYS A 132 9.21 1.61 14.79
N ASP A 133 8.73 2.02 15.95
CA ASP A 133 8.50 1.12 17.08
C ASP A 133 7.39 0.09 16.86
N LYS A 134 6.41 0.42 16.01
CA LYS A 134 5.16 -0.36 15.83
C LYS A 134 5.02 -1.03 14.48
N THR A 135 6.00 -0.87 13.59
CA THR A 135 5.94 -1.48 12.26
C THR A 135 7.28 -1.99 11.79
N SER A 136 7.20 -3.03 10.98
CA SER A 136 8.29 -3.40 10.07
C SER A 136 7.97 -2.90 8.67
N ILE A 137 8.97 -2.68 7.83
CA ILE A 137 8.78 -2.10 6.49
C ILE A 137 9.38 -3.01 5.41
N ILE A 138 8.59 -3.33 4.39
CA ILE A 138 9.09 -3.83 3.10
C ILE A 138 9.29 -2.63 2.18
N ILE A 139 10.52 -2.44 1.72
CA ILE A 139 10.90 -1.35 0.82
C ILE A 139 10.90 -1.85 -0.62
N LEU A 140 10.11 -1.20 -1.47
CA LEU A 140 10.00 -1.46 -2.90
C LEU A 140 10.84 -0.42 -3.67
N LYS A 141 11.87 -0.87 -4.40
CA LYS A 141 12.81 0.01 -5.12
C LYS A 141 12.21 0.58 -6.40
N ARG A 142 11.58 1.76 -6.33
CA ARG A 142 10.91 2.42 -7.47
C ARG A 142 11.75 3.50 -8.12
N THR A 143 12.51 4.24 -7.33
CA THR A 143 13.18 5.49 -7.76
C THR A 143 14.68 5.51 -7.47
N ASN A 144 15.19 4.47 -6.79
CA ASN A 144 16.55 4.41 -6.27
C ASN A 144 16.86 5.57 -5.30
N ALA A 145 15.89 5.95 -4.48
CA ALA A 145 16.05 7.01 -3.49
C ALA A 145 17.11 6.65 -2.43
N CYS A 146 17.74 7.66 -1.83
CA CYS A 146 18.72 7.45 -0.76
C CYS A 146 18.04 7.05 0.56
N LEU A 147 18.29 5.83 1.02
CA LEU A 147 17.69 5.27 2.24
C LEU A 147 18.57 5.40 3.49
N ARG A 148 19.68 6.16 3.42
CA ARG A 148 20.70 6.24 4.49
C ARG A 148 20.11 6.63 5.85
N SER A 149 19.14 7.52 5.87
CA SER A 149 18.48 7.98 7.10
C SER A 149 17.69 6.88 7.81
N VAL A 150 17.16 5.91 7.07
CA VAL A 150 16.25 4.88 7.62
C VAL A 150 17.02 3.73 8.26
N TYR A 151 18.22 3.41 7.77
CA TYR A 151 19.10 2.41 8.39
C TYR A 151 19.58 2.76 9.82
N HIS A 152 19.34 4.00 10.28
CA HIS A 152 19.60 4.36 11.67
C HIS A 152 18.42 4.07 12.60
N ASP A 153 17.20 4.00 12.06
CA ASP A 153 15.96 3.85 12.84
C ASP A 153 15.42 2.41 12.78
N PHE A 154 15.94 1.59 11.84
CA PHE A 154 15.51 0.21 11.62
C PHE A 154 16.70 -0.74 11.45
N GLU A 155 16.54 -1.96 11.95
CA GLU A 155 17.39 -3.11 11.66
C GLU A 155 17.09 -3.64 10.25
N LEU A 156 18.10 -3.69 9.38
CA LEU A 156 17.99 -4.34 8.08
C LEU A 156 18.06 -5.87 8.26
N VAL A 157 17.07 -6.58 7.72
CA VAL A 157 17.04 -8.05 7.69
C VAL A 157 17.14 -8.58 6.27
N ASP A 158 17.72 -9.77 6.12
CA ASP A 158 17.88 -10.44 4.83
C ASP A 158 16.73 -11.41 4.51
N VAL A 159 15.91 -11.75 5.51
CA VAL A 159 14.80 -12.70 5.37
C VAL A 159 13.48 -11.96 5.60
N PRO A 160 12.54 -11.95 4.63
CA PRO A 160 11.26 -11.26 4.77
C PRO A 160 10.43 -11.73 5.97
N ASN A 161 10.53 -13.00 6.34
CA ASN A 161 9.78 -13.55 7.46
C ASN A 161 10.27 -13.02 8.83
N ASP A 162 11.45 -12.41 8.91
CA ASP A 162 11.95 -11.78 10.14
C ASP A 162 11.27 -10.44 10.43
N LEU A 163 10.43 -9.94 9.52
CA LEU A 163 9.65 -8.72 9.70
C LEU A 163 8.44 -8.89 10.65
N TRP A 164 8.06 -10.12 10.99
CA TRP A 164 6.93 -10.42 11.87
C TRP A 164 7.27 -10.18 13.36
N VAL A 165 7.63 -8.94 13.69
CA VAL A 165 7.92 -8.41 15.03
C VAL A 165 7.08 -7.16 15.30
N GLU A 166 7.07 -6.64 16.54
CA GLU A 166 6.29 -5.42 16.88
C GLU A 166 6.71 -4.22 16.02
N GLY A 167 8.00 -4.08 15.71
CA GLY A 167 8.50 -3.10 14.76
C GLY A 167 10.02 -3.06 14.69
N GLY A 168 10.54 -2.03 14.03
CA GLY A 168 11.96 -1.70 14.01
C GLY A 168 12.78 -2.48 12.99
N ARG A 169 12.14 -3.23 12.08
CA ARG A 169 12.84 -3.96 11.01
C ARG A 169 12.47 -3.48 9.63
N ILE A 170 13.44 -3.50 8.73
CA ILE A 170 13.23 -3.27 7.30
C ILE A 170 13.78 -4.42 6.47
N TYR A 171 13.09 -4.71 5.37
CA TYR A 171 13.56 -5.59 4.31
C TYR A 171 13.50 -4.82 2.99
N VAL A 172 14.57 -4.93 2.19
CA VAL A 172 14.62 -4.27 0.88
C VAL A 172 14.35 -5.30 -0.20
N SER A 173 13.19 -5.18 -0.85
CA SER A 173 12.80 -6.11 -1.92
C SER A 173 13.72 -6.00 -3.13
N THR A 174 14.02 -7.16 -3.71
CA THR A 174 14.78 -7.33 -4.95
C THR A 174 13.88 -7.58 -6.16
N ASP A 175 12.57 -7.72 -5.95
CA ASP A 175 11.62 -7.91 -7.04
C ASP A 175 11.63 -6.71 -8.00
N PRO A 176 11.58 -6.95 -9.32
CA PRO A 176 11.55 -5.88 -10.30
C PRO A 176 10.27 -5.05 -10.15
N VAL A 177 10.42 -3.73 -10.15
CA VAL A 177 9.28 -2.82 -10.11
C VAL A 177 8.75 -2.59 -11.52
N VAL A 178 7.42 -2.67 -11.67
CA VAL A 178 6.74 -2.24 -12.88
C VAL A 178 6.68 -0.72 -12.90
N GLU A 179 7.40 -0.09 -13.82
CA GLU A 179 7.48 1.36 -13.98
C GLU A 179 6.19 1.95 -14.58
N ILE A 180 5.15 2.04 -13.76
CA ILE A 180 3.93 2.77 -14.06
C ILE A 180 3.68 3.77 -12.94
N SER A 181 3.38 5.01 -13.32
CA SER A 181 2.97 6.05 -12.39
C SER A 181 1.55 6.51 -12.69
N ALA A 182 0.81 6.82 -11.63
CA ALA A 182 -0.55 7.33 -11.76
C ALA A 182 -0.60 8.68 -12.51
N SER A 183 0.40 9.56 -12.35
CA SER A 183 0.49 10.80 -13.13
C SER A 183 0.62 10.52 -14.62
N THR A 184 1.48 9.60 -15.04
CA THR A 184 1.60 9.21 -16.45
C THR A 184 0.30 8.59 -16.98
N VAL A 185 -0.42 7.79 -16.18
CA VAL A 185 -1.74 7.26 -16.56
C VAL A 185 -2.72 8.41 -16.82
N ARG A 186 -2.85 9.35 -15.88
CA ARG A 186 -3.75 10.52 -16.03
C ARG A 186 -3.38 11.36 -17.26
N ASP A 187 -2.10 11.63 -17.48
CA ASP A 187 -1.64 12.43 -18.62
C ASP A 187 -1.93 11.75 -19.96
N ARG A 188 -1.77 10.42 -20.04
CA ARG A 188 -2.12 9.66 -21.25
C ARG A 188 -3.62 9.68 -21.53
N ILE A 189 -4.46 9.52 -20.50
CA ILE A 189 -5.91 9.62 -20.64
C ILE A 189 -6.31 11.01 -21.16
N ARG A 190 -5.78 12.08 -20.56
CA ARG A 190 -6.00 13.47 -21.03
C ARG A 190 -5.61 13.66 -22.49
N GLN A 191 -4.49 13.06 -22.90
CA GLN A 191 -3.99 13.11 -24.28
C GLN A 191 -4.68 12.12 -25.22
N ARG A 192 -5.72 11.39 -24.77
CA ARG A 192 -6.41 10.33 -25.53
C ARG A 192 -5.45 9.24 -26.05
N LYS A 193 -4.37 9.00 -25.33
CA LYS A 193 -3.41 7.92 -25.61
C LYS A 193 -3.85 6.66 -24.87
N SER A 194 -3.59 5.49 -25.48
CA SER A 194 -3.91 4.21 -24.86
C SER A 194 -3.21 4.03 -23.52
N VAL A 195 -3.96 3.59 -22.51
CA VAL A 195 -3.46 3.08 -21.22
C VAL A 195 -3.80 1.60 -21.06
N GLU A 196 -4.05 0.93 -22.18
CA GLU A 196 -4.27 -0.51 -22.24
C GLU A 196 -3.06 -1.23 -21.61
N ARG A 197 -3.33 -2.26 -20.81
CA ARG A 197 -2.34 -3.00 -19.99
C ARG A 197 -1.76 -2.25 -18.80
N TRP A 198 -2.01 -0.94 -18.65
CA TRP A 198 -1.50 -0.17 -17.51
C TRP A 198 -2.50 -0.14 -16.36
N ILE A 199 -3.79 -0.26 -16.64
CA ILE A 199 -4.87 -0.30 -15.66
C ILE A 199 -5.83 -1.43 -15.99
N HIS A 200 -6.54 -1.92 -14.98
CA HIS A 200 -7.54 -2.98 -15.14
C HIS A 200 -8.66 -2.51 -16.10
N PRO A 201 -9.16 -3.36 -17.02
CA PRO A 201 -10.20 -2.97 -18.00
C PRO A 201 -11.45 -2.37 -17.36
N ALA A 202 -11.90 -2.91 -16.23
CA ALA A 202 -13.06 -2.37 -15.51
C ALA A 202 -12.78 -0.97 -14.91
N VAL A 203 -11.54 -0.71 -14.46
CA VAL A 203 -11.13 0.62 -14.00
C VAL A 203 -11.11 1.61 -15.15
N TYR A 204 -10.61 1.19 -16.31
CA TYR A 204 -10.62 2.02 -17.51
C TYR A 204 -12.05 2.37 -17.95
N ALA A 205 -12.95 1.37 -18.03
CA ALA A 205 -14.35 1.60 -18.36
C ALA A 205 -15.00 2.61 -17.40
N TYR A 206 -14.78 2.43 -16.09
CA TYR A 206 -15.27 3.37 -15.08
C TYR A 206 -14.76 4.80 -15.29
N ILE A 207 -13.46 4.98 -15.57
CA ILE A 207 -12.86 6.29 -15.84
C ILE A 207 -13.52 6.97 -17.05
N ILE A 208 -13.81 6.21 -18.10
CA ILE A 208 -14.46 6.73 -19.31
C ILE A 208 -15.90 7.15 -19.00
N ASP A 209 -16.68 6.29 -18.34
CA ASP A 209 -18.09 6.53 -18.01
C ASP A 209 -18.29 7.71 -17.05
N THR A 210 -17.30 7.99 -16.20
CA THR A 210 -17.33 9.08 -15.21
C THR A 210 -16.54 10.32 -15.64
N HIS A 211 -16.00 10.33 -16.86
CA HIS A 211 -15.22 11.44 -17.43
C HIS A 211 -13.97 11.85 -16.61
N LEU A 212 -13.42 10.94 -15.81
CA LEU A 212 -12.24 11.24 -14.99
C LEU A 212 -10.99 11.44 -15.85
N TYR A 213 -10.17 12.43 -15.47
CA TYR A 213 -8.88 12.73 -16.10
C TYR A 213 -8.93 13.16 -17.58
N GLN A 214 -10.11 13.48 -18.11
CA GLN A 214 -10.30 13.86 -19.52
C GLN A 214 -10.04 15.35 -19.80
N THR A 215 -9.78 16.15 -18.77
CA THR A 215 -9.49 17.60 -18.82
C THR A 215 -8.09 17.93 -18.38
#